data_AF-A0A2H0Q2R2-F1
#
_entry.id   AF-A0A2H0Q2R2-F1
#
_cell.length_a   1.000
_cell.length_b   1.000
_cell.length_c   1.000
_cell.angle_alpha   90.00
_cell.angle_beta   90.00
_cell.angle_gamma   90.00
#
_symmetry.space_group_name_H-M   'P 1'
#
loop_
_entity.id
_entity.type
_entity.pdbx_description
1 polymer ?
#
loop_
_entity_poly.entity_id
_entity_poly.type
_entity_poly.pdbx_seq_one_letter_code
_entity_poly.pdbx_strand_id
1 'polypeptide(L)'
;MINRKNEDKKGTTLPESWTTGVRKTLNQTYAPECKKHNKSFDIHAETHPDELIIAFSFFDAEKTERIPTTYMVSADLSGKAPAQKMLDAIVDSAGVFFDSYFATPDWNEYFGEWTEAEVRGIEFFYIVNRENIRLSQLADELLGSDGDLS
;
A
#
# COMPACT_ATOMS: atom_id res chain seq x y z
N MET A 1 -0.09 10.45 4.22
CA MET A 1 -0.20 8.96 4.34
C MET A 1 -0.01 8.53 5.80
N ILE A 2 -0.56 7.40 6.23
CA ILE A 2 -0.27 6.84 7.57
C ILE A 2 1.14 6.22 7.58
N ASN A 3 2.08 6.89 8.25
CA ASN A 3 3.43 6.39 8.46
C ASN A 3 3.53 5.66 9.79
N ARG A 4 4.38 4.62 9.88
CA ARG A 4 4.64 3.97 11.18
C ARG A 4 5.63 4.79 11.99
N LYS A 5 6.67 5.34 11.35
CA LYS A 5 7.63 6.23 12.01
C LYS A 5 7.20 7.69 11.82
N ASN A 6 7.41 8.49 12.86
CA ASN A 6 7.25 9.94 12.75
C ASN A 6 8.39 10.49 11.91
N GLU A 7 8.06 11.04 10.76
CA GLU A 7 9.01 11.65 9.82
C GLU A 7 8.58 13.09 9.56
N ASP A 8 9.49 14.04 9.77
CA ASP A 8 9.25 15.47 9.48
C ASP A 8 9.40 15.79 7.98
N LYS A 9 9.90 14.84 7.19
CA LYS A 9 10.19 15.01 5.76
C LYS A 9 9.24 14.20 4.90
N LYS A 10 8.85 14.78 3.77
CA LYS A 10 8.07 14.09 2.74
C LYS A 10 8.91 12.97 2.12
N GLY A 11 8.29 11.79 1.98
CA GLY A 11 8.92 10.61 1.38
C GLY A 11 9.23 10.82 -0.10
N THR A 12 10.18 10.06 -0.62
CA THR A 12 10.47 9.98 -2.05
C THR A 12 9.67 8.83 -2.67
N THR A 13 8.85 9.12 -3.66
CA THR A 13 8.07 8.09 -4.35
C THR A 13 8.96 7.11 -5.10
N LEU A 14 8.63 5.81 -5.05
CA LEU A 14 9.31 4.80 -5.86
C LEU A 14 9.11 5.04 -7.37
N PRO A 15 9.98 4.49 -8.23
CA PRO A 15 9.85 4.62 -9.68
C PRO A 15 8.46 4.20 -10.18
N GLU A 16 7.84 5.04 -11.00
CA GLU A 16 6.51 4.79 -11.57
C GLU A 16 6.44 3.48 -12.37
N SER A 17 7.55 3.09 -13.00
CA SER A 17 7.66 1.82 -13.71
C SER A 17 7.47 0.61 -12.79
N TRP A 18 7.97 0.70 -11.55
CA TRP A 18 7.81 -0.37 -10.56
C TRP A 18 6.37 -0.43 -10.06
N THR A 19 5.81 0.70 -9.61
CA THR A 19 4.41 0.73 -9.11
C THR A 19 3.42 0.33 -10.18
N THR A 20 3.63 0.76 -11.43
CA THR A 20 2.82 0.33 -12.59
C THR A 20 2.95 -1.17 -12.87
N GLY A 21 4.15 -1.72 -12.75
CA GLY A 21 4.40 -3.15 -12.89
C GLY A 21 3.60 -3.97 -11.88
N VAL A 22 3.71 -3.62 -10.59
CA VAL A 22 2.98 -4.30 -9.50
C VAL A 22 1.46 -4.12 -9.66
N ARG A 23 1.01 -2.90 -9.96
CA ARG A 23 -0.41 -2.59 -10.22
C ARG A 23 -0.96 -3.48 -11.33
N LYS A 24 -0.24 -3.60 -12.44
CA LYS A 24 -0.64 -4.44 -13.58
C LYS A 24 -0.72 -5.91 -13.15
N THR A 25 0.29 -6.42 -12.45
CA THR A 25 0.32 -7.80 -11.97
C THR A 25 -0.90 -8.12 -11.11
N LEU A 26 -1.20 -7.32 -10.09
CA LEU A 26 -2.35 -7.57 -9.21
C LEU A 26 -3.69 -7.50 -9.94
N ASN A 27 -3.88 -6.49 -10.81
CA ASN A 27 -5.11 -6.38 -11.59
C ASN A 27 -5.29 -7.55 -12.58
N GLN A 28 -4.20 -8.14 -13.09
CA GLN A 28 -4.25 -9.31 -13.96
C GLN A 28 -4.52 -10.60 -13.17
N THR A 29 -3.81 -10.80 -12.04
CA THR A 29 -3.97 -11.97 -11.16
C THR A 29 -5.40 -12.05 -10.61
N TYR A 30 -5.94 -10.92 -10.14
CA TYR A 30 -7.26 -10.85 -9.51
C TYR A 30 -8.35 -10.29 -10.44
N ALA A 31 -8.17 -10.38 -11.76
CA ALA A 31 -9.14 -9.87 -12.74
C ALA A 31 -10.59 -10.34 -12.49
N PRO A 32 -10.86 -11.61 -12.10
CA PRO A 32 -12.22 -12.05 -11.76
C PRO A 32 -12.82 -11.28 -10.57
N GLU A 33 -12.03 -11.07 -9.51
CA GLU A 33 -12.47 -10.35 -8.31
C GLU A 33 -12.64 -8.85 -8.58
N CYS A 34 -11.73 -8.24 -9.36
CA CYS A 34 -11.88 -6.86 -9.83
C CYS A 34 -13.22 -6.65 -10.54
N LYS A 35 -13.57 -7.55 -11.47
CA LYS A 35 -14.83 -7.49 -12.21
C LYS A 35 -16.05 -7.72 -11.31
N LYS A 36 -15.98 -8.70 -10.41
CA LYS A 36 -17.06 -9.05 -9.47
C LYS A 36 -17.39 -7.90 -8.52
N HIS A 37 -16.37 -7.21 -8.04
CA HIS A 37 -16.53 -6.13 -7.05
C HIS A 37 -16.61 -4.72 -7.67
N ASN A 38 -16.44 -4.59 -8.99
CA ASN A 38 -16.27 -3.30 -9.68
C ASN A 38 -15.17 -2.45 -9.06
N LYS A 39 -14.01 -3.07 -8.81
CA LYS A 39 -12.85 -2.45 -8.17
C LYS A 39 -11.58 -2.78 -8.94
N SER A 40 -10.52 -2.03 -8.69
CA SER A 40 -9.19 -2.27 -9.23
C SER A 40 -8.13 -2.04 -8.15
N PHE A 41 -6.91 -2.50 -8.44
CA PHE A 41 -5.76 -2.23 -7.58
C PHE A 41 -5.09 -0.93 -7.96
N ASP A 42 -4.75 -0.12 -6.95
CA ASP A 42 -3.75 0.94 -7.03
C ASP A 42 -2.60 0.67 -6.06
N ILE A 43 -1.43 1.18 -6.40
CA ILE A 43 -0.20 1.02 -5.62
C ILE A 43 0.40 2.39 -5.40
N HIS A 44 0.59 2.73 -4.14
CA HIS A 44 1.43 3.85 -3.74
C HIS A 44 2.62 3.33 -2.97
N ALA A 45 3.79 3.91 -3.22
CA ALA A 45 5.02 3.48 -2.58
C ALA A 45 5.96 4.66 -2.40
N GLU A 46 6.46 4.84 -1.19
CA GLU A 46 7.37 5.91 -0.82
C GLU A 46 8.49 5.40 0.09
N THR A 47 9.67 6.00 -0.03
CA THR A 47 10.81 5.77 0.85
C THR A 47 11.08 7.02 1.70
N HIS A 48 11.17 6.82 3.00
CA HIS A 48 11.71 7.74 3.98
C HIS A 48 13.15 7.32 4.33
N PRO A 49 13.93 8.11 5.08
CA PRO A 49 15.31 7.74 5.43
C PRO A 49 15.44 6.36 6.08
N ASP A 50 14.53 6.01 6.98
CA ASP A 50 14.59 4.76 7.76
C ASP A 50 13.42 3.80 7.49
N GLU A 51 12.53 4.12 6.56
CA GLU A 51 11.28 3.39 6.34
C GLU A 51 10.89 3.34 4.86
N LEU A 52 10.54 2.15 4.38
CA LEU A 52 9.81 1.95 3.12
C LEU A 52 8.33 1.77 3.45
N ILE A 53 7.46 2.55 2.84
CA ILE A 53 6.01 2.42 2.97
C ILE A 53 5.43 2.07 1.61
N ILE A 54 4.64 0.99 1.56
CA ILE A 54 3.92 0.58 0.36
C ILE A 54 2.47 0.31 0.73
N ALA A 55 1.56 0.88 -0.03
CA ALA A 55 0.13 0.74 0.17
C ALA A 55 -0.51 0.14 -1.09
N PHE A 56 -1.19 -0.98 -0.88
CA PHE A 56 -1.91 -1.76 -1.89
C PHE A 56 -3.41 -1.55 -1.66
N SER A 57 -4.07 -0.80 -2.53
CA SER A 57 -5.49 -0.45 -2.35
C SER A 57 -6.37 -1.12 -3.39
N PHE A 58 -7.41 -1.80 -2.91
CA PHE A 58 -8.50 -2.36 -3.71
C PHE A 58 -9.73 -1.45 -3.60
N PHE A 59 -9.94 -0.63 -4.63
CA PHE A 59 -10.85 0.51 -4.60
C PHE A 59 -11.71 0.60 -5.87
N ASP A 60 -12.81 1.36 -5.80
CA ASP A 60 -13.63 1.68 -6.97
C ASP A 60 -13.21 3.05 -7.51
N ALA A 61 -12.72 3.10 -8.75
CA ALA A 61 -12.24 4.33 -9.38
C ALA A 61 -13.36 5.26 -9.85
N GLU A 62 -14.57 4.74 -10.05
CA GLU A 62 -15.74 5.51 -10.47
C GLU A 62 -16.54 6.03 -9.28
N LYS A 63 -16.49 5.31 -8.15
CA LYS A 63 -17.28 5.58 -6.94
C LYS A 63 -16.41 5.66 -5.70
N THR A 64 -15.86 6.85 -5.46
CA THR A 64 -14.94 7.12 -4.34
C THR A 64 -15.60 7.00 -2.97
N GLU A 65 -16.94 7.02 -2.90
CA GLU A 65 -17.73 6.74 -1.70
C GLU A 65 -17.72 5.26 -1.28
N ARG A 66 -17.33 4.36 -2.20
CA ARG A 66 -17.18 2.94 -1.86
C ARG A 66 -15.89 2.74 -1.08
N ILE A 67 -16.07 2.18 0.11
CA ILE A 67 -15.00 1.91 1.05
C ILE A 67 -13.94 0.99 0.40
N PRO A 68 -12.67 1.43 0.30
CA PRO A 68 -11.58 0.59 -0.20
C PRO A 68 -11.12 -0.40 0.86
N THR A 69 -10.35 -1.41 0.43
CA THR A 69 -9.54 -2.22 1.34
C THR A 69 -8.10 -1.98 1.00
N THR A 70 -7.34 -1.50 1.98
CA THR A 70 -5.97 -1.07 1.78
C THR A 70 -5.07 -1.83 2.73
N TYR A 71 -4.15 -2.60 2.15
CA TYR A 71 -3.07 -3.28 2.86
C TYR A 71 -1.82 -2.39 2.77
N MET A 72 -1.37 -1.85 3.90
CA MET A 72 -0.17 -1.03 3.97
C MET A 72 0.94 -1.80 4.66
N VAL A 73 2.14 -1.67 4.14
CA VAL A 73 3.34 -2.33 4.64
C VAL A 73 4.40 -1.26 4.90
N SER A 74 5.07 -1.39 6.04
CA SER A 74 6.19 -0.60 6.50
C SER A 74 7.38 -1.53 6.73
N ALA A 75 8.52 -1.25 6.10
CA ALA A 75 9.74 -2.02 6.28
C ALA A 75 10.91 -1.11 6.68
N ASP A 76 11.72 -1.56 7.63
CA ASP A 76 12.89 -0.82 8.09
C ASP A 76 14.03 -0.89 7.06
N LEU A 77 14.48 0.28 6.59
CA LEU A 77 15.57 0.38 5.60
C LEU A 77 16.97 0.18 6.20
N SER A 78 17.09 0.19 7.54
CA SER A 78 18.34 -0.11 8.26
C SER A 78 18.77 -1.58 8.16
N GLY A 79 17.93 -2.45 7.56
CA GLY A 79 18.19 -3.87 7.38
C GLY A 79 19.32 -4.19 6.40
N LYS A 80 19.88 -5.41 6.50
CA LYS A 80 20.92 -5.93 5.59
C LYS A 80 20.36 -6.49 4.28
N ALA A 81 19.04 -6.52 4.11
CA ALA A 81 18.40 -7.15 2.96
C ALA A 81 18.59 -6.29 1.70
N PRO A 82 18.93 -6.91 0.55
CA PRO A 82 18.92 -6.21 -0.74
C PRO A 82 17.52 -5.64 -1.03
N ALA A 83 17.44 -4.37 -1.44
CA ALA A 83 16.18 -3.66 -1.69
C ALA A 83 15.20 -4.44 -2.57
N GLN A 84 15.69 -5.08 -3.65
CA GLN A 84 14.84 -5.89 -4.52
C GLN A 84 14.19 -7.07 -3.79
N LYS A 85 14.94 -7.77 -2.92
CA LYS A 85 14.38 -8.91 -2.16
C LYS A 85 13.31 -8.46 -1.17
N MET A 86 13.48 -7.28 -0.58
CA MET A 86 12.49 -6.68 0.30
C MET A 86 11.21 -6.35 -0.48
N LEU A 87 11.34 -5.69 -1.64
CA LEU A 87 10.19 -5.38 -2.50
C LEU A 87 9.45 -6.64 -2.96
N ASP A 88 10.18 -7.68 -3.38
CA ASP A 88 9.59 -8.94 -3.81
C ASP A 88 8.81 -9.58 -2.65
N ALA A 89 9.40 -9.67 -1.46
CA ALA A 89 8.75 -10.22 -0.26
C ALA A 89 7.49 -9.44 0.14
N ILE A 90 7.51 -8.11 0.04
CA ILE A 90 6.35 -7.27 0.32
C ILE A 90 5.23 -7.54 -0.70
N VAL A 91 5.56 -7.65 -1.99
CA VAL A 91 4.57 -7.99 -3.04
C VAL A 91 3.98 -9.38 -2.82
N ASP A 92 4.79 -10.37 -2.44
CA ASP A 92 4.29 -11.70 -2.08
C ASP A 92 3.35 -11.64 -0.87
N SER A 93 3.68 -10.84 0.15
CA SER A 93 2.83 -10.66 1.33
C SER A 93 1.47 -10.07 0.97
N ALA A 94 1.43 -9.12 0.01
CA ALA A 94 0.18 -8.56 -0.49
C ALA A 94 -0.65 -9.63 -1.22
N GLY A 95 0.00 -10.49 -2.02
CA GLY A 95 -0.67 -11.62 -2.67
C GLY A 95 -1.31 -12.57 -1.65
N VAL A 96 -0.55 -12.98 -0.62
CA VAL A 96 -1.06 -13.83 0.47
C VAL A 96 -2.26 -13.19 1.18
N PHE A 97 -2.17 -11.89 1.47
CA PHE A 97 -3.26 -11.14 2.08
C PHE A 97 -4.51 -11.14 1.18
N PHE A 98 -4.38 -10.76 -0.09
CA PHE A 98 -5.54 -10.65 -1.00
C PHE A 98 -6.15 -12.01 -1.32
N ASP A 99 -5.36 -13.08 -1.41
CA ASP A 99 -5.87 -14.45 -1.52
C ASP A 99 -6.77 -14.80 -0.33
N SER A 100 -6.33 -14.51 0.90
CA SER A 100 -7.11 -14.73 2.12
C SER A 100 -8.38 -13.85 2.17
N TYR A 101 -8.24 -12.57 1.83
CA TYR A 101 -9.34 -11.61 1.78
C TYR A 101 -10.45 -12.07 0.82
N PHE A 102 -10.10 -12.51 -0.40
CA PHE A 102 -11.10 -12.98 -1.37
C PHE A 102 -11.65 -14.37 -1.06
N ALA A 103 -10.89 -15.22 -0.37
CA ALA A 103 -11.34 -16.55 0.05
C ALA A 103 -12.29 -16.53 1.25
N THR A 104 -12.35 -15.42 1.99
CA THR A 104 -13.14 -15.30 3.22
C THR A 104 -14.38 -14.43 2.99
N PRO A 105 -15.58 -15.03 2.84
CA PRO A 105 -16.82 -14.27 2.85
C PRO A 105 -16.94 -13.45 4.14
N ASP A 106 -17.34 -12.18 4.02
CA ASP A 106 -17.51 -11.25 5.15
C ASP A 106 -16.23 -10.91 5.94
N TRP A 107 -15.06 -10.99 5.29
CA TRP A 107 -13.80 -10.53 5.89
C TRP A 107 -13.93 -9.10 6.46
N ASN A 108 -13.62 -8.93 7.75
CA ASN A 108 -13.76 -7.65 8.47
C ASN A 108 -12.64 -7.41 9.48
N GLU A 109 -11.47 -7.98 9.22
CA GLU A 109 -10.26 -7.91 10.06
C GLU A 109 -9.48 -6.60 9.82
N TYR A 110 -10.18 -5.47 9.90
CA TYR A 110 -9.53 -4.16 9.85
C TYR A 110 -8.94 -3.83 11.22
N PHE A 111 -7.64 -3.56 11.27
CA PHE A 111 -6.93 -3.23 12.50
C PHE A 111 -6.18 -1.91 12.33
N GLY A 112 -6.29 -1.02 13.33
CA GLY A 112 -5.61 0.27 13.33
C GLY A 112 -4.17 0.23 13.86
N GLU A 113 -3.67 -0.96 14.21
CA GLU A 113 -2.36 -1.14 14.83
C GLU A 113 -1.42 -1.90 13.88
N TRP A 114 -0.20 -1.39 13.75
CA TRP A 114 0.86 -2.05 12.98
C TRP A 114 1.19 -3.40 13.59
N THR A 115 1.03 -4.46 12.78
CA THR A 115 1.31 -5.84 13.16
C THR A 115 2.60 -6.29 12.50
N GLU A 116 3.49 -6.92 13.26
CA GLU A 116 4.74 -7.47 12.76
C GLU A 116 4.50 -8.78 12.01
N ALA A 117 5.21 -8.97 10.90
CA ALA A 117 5.18 -10.18 10.09
C ALA A 117 6.55 -10.46 9.46
N GLU A 118 6.76 -11.72 9.06
CA GLU A 118 7.96 -12.16 8.36
C GLU A 118 7.57 -12.94 7.09
N VAL A 119 8.13 -12.56 5.95
CA VAL A 119 8.01 -13.30 4.69
C VAL A 119 9.39 -13.44 4.07
N ARG A 120 9.80 -14.68 3.75
CA ARG A 120 11.12 -15.00 3.14
C ARG A 120 12.32 -14.46 3.94
N GLY A 121 12.25 -14.43 5.27
CA GLY A 121 13.32 -13.88 6.12
C GLY A 121 13.40 -12.36 6.13
N ILE A 122 12.37 -11.67 5.64
CA ILE A 122 12.23 -10.21 5.69
C ILE A 122 11.14 -9.88 6.70
N GLU A 123 11.53 -9.22 7.79
CA GLU A 123 10.64 -8.64 8.78
C GLU A 123 10.05 -7.34 8.25
N PHE A 124 8.74 -7.16 8.43
CA PHE A 124 8.02 -5.93 8.10
C PHE A 124 6.82 -5.77 9.03
N PHE A 125 6.22 -4.60 8.99
CA PHE A 125 5.00 -4.27 9.70
C PHE A 125 3.89 -4.04 8.69
N TYR A 126 2.67 -4.46 8.99
CA TYR A 126 1.53 -4.19 8.13
C TYR A 126 0.31 -3.70 8.91
N ILE A 127 -0.57 -2.97 8.22
CA ILE A 127 -1.93 -2.65 8.66
C ILE A 127 -2.90 -2.90 7.53
N VAL A 128 -4.13 -3.30 7.88
CA VAL A 128 -5.23 -3.36 6.92
C VAL A 128 -6.29 -2.37 7.34
N ASN A 129 -6.55 -1.39 6.49
CA ASN A 129 -7.47 -0.30 6.79
C ASN A 129 -8.37 0.00 5.58
N ARG A 130 -9.13 1.08 5.73
CA ARG A 130 -10.10 1.58 4.73
C ARG A 130 -9.66 2.91 4.12
N GLU A 131 -8.36 3.22 4.18
CA GLU A 131 -7.82 4.46 3.65
C GLU A 131 -7.94 4.49 2.12
N ASN A 132 -8.49 5.58 1.58
CA ASN A 132 -8.46 5.85 0.16
C ASN A 132 -7.20 6.64 -0.16
N ILE A 133 -6.13 5.92 -0.53
CA ILE A 133 -4.80 6.51 -0.73
C ILE A 133 -4.84 7.64 -1.76
N ARG A 134 -5.69 7.57 -2.78
CA ARG A 134 -5.82 8.64 -3.78
C ARG A 134 -6.31 9.95 -3.18
N LEU A 135 -7.26 9.87 -2.25
CA LEU A 135 -7.73 11.05 -1.53
C LEU A 135 -6.65 11.58 -0.60
N SER A 136 -5.88 10.70 0.05
CA SER A 136 -4.72 11.10 0.85
C SER A 136 -3.68 11.83 0.00
N GLN A 137 -3.36 11.32 -1.19
CA GLN A 137 -2.43 11.99 -2.12
C GLN A 137 -2.95 13.35 -2.60
N LEU A 138 -4.23 13.44 -2.98
CA LEU A 138 -4.83 14.71 -3.40
C LEU A 138 -4.81 15.74 -2.27
N ALA A 139 -5.03 15.32 -1.02
CA ALA A 139 -4.89 16.19 0.15
C ALA A 139 -3.44 16.64 0.34
N ASP A 140 -2.47 15.73 0.22
CA ASP A 140 -1.04 16.04 0.33
C ASP A 140 -0.54 16.98 -0.80
N GLU A 141 -1.13 16.88 -2.00
CA GLU A 141 -0.89 17.80 -3.11
C GLU A 141 -1.47 19.20 -2.84
N LEU A 142 -2.72 19.26 -2.36
CA LEU A 142 -3.37 20.51 -1.99
C LEU A 142 -2.60 21.25 -0.88
N LEU A 143 -2.27 20.55 0.21
CA LEU A 143 -1.54 21.13 1.35
C LEU A 143 -0.10 21.47 1.01
N GLY A 144 0.54 20.72 0.12
CA GLY A 144 1.89 21.03 -0.37
C GLY A 144 1.93 22.26 -1.29
N SER A 145 0.84 22.54 -2.01
CA SER A 145 0.74 23.70 -2.92
C SER A 145 0.50 25.04 -2.23
N ASP A 146 0.00 25.04 -0.98
CA ASP A 146 -0.20 26.25 -0.18
C ASP A 146 1.09 26.79 0.47
N GLY A 147 2.20 26.03 0.42
CA GLY A 147 3.51 26.43 0.95
C GLY A 147 4.33 27.36 0.05
N ASP A 148 3.90 27.58 -1.20
CA ASP A 148 4.62 28.40 -2.21
C ASP A 148 4.04 29.83 -2.37
N LEU A 149 3.19 30.28 -1.44
CA LEU A 149 2.62 31.64 -1.43
C LEU A 149 3.13 32.54 -0.30
N SER A 150 4.27 32.21 0.34
CA SER A 150 4.90 33.07 1.36
C SER A 150 6.27 33.60 0.94
#